data_AF-A0A358AS11-F1
#
_entry.id   AF-A0A358AS11-F1
#
_cell.length_a   1.000
_cell.length_b   1.000
_cell.length_c   1.000
_cell.angle_alpha   90.00
_cell.angle_beta   90.00
_cell.angle_gamma   90.00
#
_symmetry.space_group_name_H-M   'P 1'
#
loop_
_entity.id
_entity.type
_entity.pdbx_description
1 polymer ?
#
loop_
_entity_poly.entity_id
_entity_poly.type
_entity_poly.pdbx_seq_one_letter_code
_entity_poly.pdbx_strand_id
1 'polypeptide(L)'
;MNAITDELLFKLIHDFFKVYLTRQRQCSAHTIKSYRDALVSFLDFVKQRKGVEFHEITFDMVDSKMLAGYLDSVEEKGCGVSTRNHRRSCIRAFYKYAAKMEPVAVIHCKDIYKVPKKNSTKPEIISYMSEAAVKAVLAQPDTTTAKGLRDQFLMILLYDTGARIQEIMDIK
;
A
#
# COMPACT_ATOMS: atom_id res chain seq x y z
N MET A 1 25.37 -18.08 9.26
CA MET A 1 24.01 -17.50 9.17
C MET A 1 23.43 -17.57 10.58
N ASN A 2 22.97 -16.45 11.13
CA ASN A 2 22.34 -16.47 12.45
C ASN A 2 21.03 -17.26 12.38
N ALA A 3 20.70 -18.01 13.43
CA ALA A 3 19.48 -18.78 13.50
C ALA A 3 18.26 -17.84 13.51
N ILE A 4 17.21 -18.21 12.78
CA ILE A 4 15.94 -17.48 12.77
C ILE A 4 15.20 -17.83 14.07
N THR A 5 14.81 -16.83 14.86
CA THR A 5 14.19 -17.06 16.17
C THR A 5 12.75 -17.57 16.06
N ASP A 6 11.99 -17.10 15.06
CA ASP A 6 10.62 -17.53 14.78
C ASP A 6 10.50 -17.97 13.31
N GLU A 7 10.88 -19.23 13.05
CA GLU A 7 10.80 -19.79 11.70
C GLU A 7 9.39 -19.77 11.11
N LEU A 8 8.36 -19.88 11.96
CA LEU A 8 6.97 -19.87 11.56
C LEU A 8 6.59 -18.51 10.96
N LEU A 9 6.94 -17.41 11.63
CA LEU A 9 6.70 -16.06 11.14
C LEU A 9 7.31 -15.85 9.76
N PHE A 10 8.60 -16.15 9.60
CA PHE A 10 9.31 -15.91 8.33
C PHE A 10 8.85 -16.82 7.20
N LYS A 11 8.50 -18.07 7.49
CA LYS A 11 7.87 -18.98 6.53
C LYS A 11 6.52 -18.43 6.06
N LEU A 12 5.68 -17.95 6.98
CA LEU A 12 4.40 -17.34 6.63
C LEU A 12 4.56 -16.04 5.82
N ILE A 13 5.55 -15.21 6.13
CA ILE A 13 5.88 -14.01 5.33
C ILE A 13 6.28 -14.41 3.92
N HIS A 14 7.18 -15.39 3.78
CA HIS A 14 7.60 -15.91 2.48
C HIS A 14 6.40 -16.38 1.65
N ASP A 15 5.58 -17.26 2.23
CA ASP A 15 4.45 -17.88 1.53
C ASP A 15 3.35 -16.87 1.23
N PHE A 16 3.16 -15.87 2.10
CA PHE A 16 2.24 -14.76 1.85
C PHE A 16 2.58 -14.04 0.54
N PHE A 17 3.86 -13.74 0.29
CA PHE A 17 4.26 -13.05 -0.94
C PHE A 17 4.35 -13.98 -2.15
N LYS A 18 4.99 -15.15 -2.00
CA LYS A 18 5.31 -16.03 -3.12
C LYS A 18 4.15 -16.91 -3.57
N VAL A 19 3.26 -17.26 -2.65
CA VAL A 19 2.16 -18.18 -2.92
C VAL A 19 0.82 -17.45 -2.84
N TYR A 20 0.49 -16.85 -1.71
CA TYR A 20 -0.85 -16.30 -1.49
C TYR A 20 -1.13 -15.09 -2.39
N LEU A 21 -0.32 -14.04 -2.33
CA LEU A 21 -0.55 -12.83 -3.12
C LEU A 21 -0.38 -13.08 -4.62
N THR A 22 0.60 -13.90 -5.01
CA THR A 22 0.93 -14.14 -6.41
C THR A 22 0.00 -15.16 -7.07
N ARG A 23 -0.19 -16.33 -6.47
CA ARG A 23 -0.89 -17.47 -7.10
C ARG A 23 -2.36 -17.53 -6.75
N GLN A 24 -2.72 -17.26 -5.49
CA GLN A 24 -4.10 -17.41 -5.01
C GLN A 24 -4.92 -16.12 -5.19
N ARG A 25 -4.32 -14.96 -4.93
CA ARG A 25 -4.99 -13.66 -5.05
C ARG A 25 -4.74 -12.97 -6.39
N GLN A 26 -3.80 -13.50 -7.19
CA GLN A 26 -3.41 -12.97 -8.51
C GLN A 26 -3.22 -11.44 -8.50
N CYS A 27 -2.60 -10.93 -7.43
CA CYS A 27 -2.36 -9.49 -7.29
C CYS A 27 -1.34 -9.01 -8.32
N SER A 28 -1.51 -7.78 -8.80
CA SER A 28 -0.53 -7.17 -9.70
C SER A 28 0.82 -6.96 -9.00
N ALA A 29 1.88 -6.80 -9.79
CA ALA A 29 3.22 -6.53 -9.27
C ALA A 29 3.26 -5.28 -8.37
N HIS A 30 2.50 -4.23 -8.73
CA HIS A 30 2.38 -3.01 -7.93
C HIS A 30 1.70 -3.26 -6.58
N THR A 31 0.64 -4.07 -6.56
CA THR A 31 -0.02 -4.46 -5.30
C THR A 31 0.92 -5.27 -4.41
N ILE A 32 1.63 -6.26 -4.96
CA ILE A 32 2.60 -7.07 -4.20
C ILE A 32 3.70 -6.18 -3.62
N LYS A 33 4.26 -5.27 -4.42
CA LYS A 33 5.27 -4.30 -3.96
C LYS A 33 4.74 -3.45 -2.81
N SER A 34 3.54 -2.92 -2.95
CA SER A 34 2.93 -2.08 -1.92
C SER A 34 2.74 -2.82 -0.58
N TYR A 35 2.34 -4.10 -0.63
CA TYR A 35 2.23 -4.94 0.57
C TYR A 35 3.60 -5.23 1.19
N ARG A 36 4.63 -5.44 0.35
CA ARG A 36 6.01 -5.65 0.79
C ARG A 36 6.54 -4.42 1.50
N ASP A 37 6.42 -3.25 0.89
CA ASP A 37 6.93 -1.99 1.44
C ASP A 37 6.26 -1.68 2.79
N ALA A 38 4.97 -1.97 2.93
CA ALA A 38 4.25 -1.83 4.19
C ALA A 38 4.75 -2.78 5.28
N LEU A 39 4.94 -4.07 4.96
CA LEU A 39 5.43 -5.06 5.92
C LEU A 39 6.89 -4.82 6.32
N VAL A 40 7.77 -4.51 5.37
CA VAL A 40 9.19 -4.18 5.65
C VAL A 40 9.26 -2.97 6.56
N SER A 41 8.57 -1.87 6.21
CA SER A 41 8.56 -0.67 7.03
C SER A 41 8.01 -0.90 8.44
N PHE A 42 7.10 -1.85 8.62
CA PHE A 42 6.57 -2.21 9.93
C PHE A 42 7.56 -3.06 10.73
N LEU A 43 8.18 -4.07 10.12
CA LEU A 43 9.19 -4.90 10.78
C LEU A 43 10.43 -4.08 11.17
N ASP A 44 10.84 -3.12 10.34
CA ASP A 44 11.90 -2.17 10.69
C ASP A 44 11.54 -1.33 11.93
N PHE A 45 10.27 -0.95 12.06
CA PHE A 45 9.80 -0.24 13.26
C PHE A 45 9.83 -1.14 14.50
N VAL A 46 9.41 -2.40 14.38
CA VAL A 46 9.50 -3.39 15.47
C VAL A 46 10.94 -3.60 15.89
N LYS A 47 11.84 -3.79 14.92
CA LYS A 47 13.30 -3.89 15.12
C LYS A 47 13.81 -2.74 15.99
N GLN A 48 13.53 -1.51 15.58
CA GLN A 48 13.97 -0.30 16.28
C GLN A 48 13.37 -0.16 17.68
N ARG A 49 12.08 -0.48 17.85
CA ARG A 49 11.38 -0.35 19.15
C ARG A 49 11.78 -1.42 20.16
N LYS A 50 12.13 -2.62 19.70
CA LYS A 50 12.54 -3.74 20.57
C LYS A 50 14.05 -3.84 20.75
N GLY A 51 14.84 -3.16 19.93
CA GLY A 51 16.30 -3.22 19.99
C GLY A 51 16.86 -4.59 19.61
N VAL A 52 16.18 -5.28 18.69
CA VAL A 52 16.54 -6.62 18.21
C VAL A 52 17.01 -6.54 16.76
N GLU A 53 17.56 -7.62 16.23
CA GLU A 53 17.83 -7.78 14.80
C GLU A 53 16.63 -8.32 14.03
N PHE A 54 16.66 -8.19 12.70
CA PHE A 54 15.51 -8.57 11.86
C PHE A 54 15.14 -10.06 12.02
N HIS A 55 16.11 -10.96 12.14
CA HIS A 55 15.89 -12.41 12.29
C HIS A 55 15.39 -12.83 13.67
N GLU A 56 15.39 -11.91 14.64
CA GLU A 56 14.94 -12.14 16.02
C GLU A 56 13.48 -11.74 16.25
N ILE A 57 12.84 -11.10 15.25
CA ILE A 57 11.44 -10.69 15.35
C ILE A 57 10.54 -11.92 15.42
N THR A 58 9.61 -11.93 16.38
CA THR A 58 8.64 -13.01 16.58
C THR A 58 7.20 -12.47 16.58
N PHE A 59 6.22 -13.37 16.48
CA PHE A 59 4.81 -13.00 16.63
C PHE A 59 4.49 -12.34 17.99
N ASP A 60 5.16 -12.76 19.07
CA ASP A 60 4.94 -12.23 20.43
C ASP A 60 5.44 -10.81 20.63
N MET A 61 6.39 -10.35 19.79
CA MET A 61 6.88 -8.97 19.83
C MET A 61 5.88 -7.97 19.25
N VAL A 62 4.84 -8.46 18.56
CA VAL A 62 3.89 -7.65 17.81
C VAL A 62 2.49 -7.75 18.38
N ASP A 63 2.04 -6.64 18.94
CA ASP A 63 0.68 -6.44 19.43
C ASP A 63 0.02 -5.21 18.78
N SER A 64 -1.22 -4.97 19.14
CA SER A 64 -2.03 -3.82 18.73
C SER A 64 -1.38 -2.48 19.11
N LYS A 65 -0.67 -2.40 20.23
CA LYS A 65 0.05 -1.18 20.65
C LYS A 65 1.24 -0.91 19.74
N MET A 66 2.00 -1.94 19.39
CA MET A 66 3.11 -1.86 18.44
C MET A 66 2.63 -1.41 17.07
N LEU A 67 1.52 -1.98 16.58
CA LEU A 67 0.92 -1.54 15.31
C LEU A 67 0.39 -0.11 15.40
N ALA A 68 -0.29 0.28 16.48
CA ALA A 68 -0.75 1.66 16.66
C ALA A 68 0.42 2.65 16.65
N GLY A 69 1.46 2.38 17.44
CA GLY A 69 2.67 3.21 17.48
C GLY A 69 3.40 3.29 16.13
N TYR A 70 3.41 2.20 15.36
CA TYR A 70 3.92 2.24 13.99
C TYR A 70 3.10 3.20 13.12
N LEU A 71 1.77 3.06 13.14
CA LEU A 71 0.88 3.88 12.31
C LEU A 71 0.92 5.36 12.70
N ASP A 72 1.19 5.66 13.96
CA ASP A 72 1.37 7.03 14.43
C ASP A 72 2.73 7.58 13.97
N SER A 73 3.81 6.78 14.04
CA SER A 73 5.12 7.17 13.47
C SER A 73 5.09 7.41 11.96
N VAL A 74 4.16 6.76 11.24
CA VAL A 74 3.94 6.99 9.81
C VAL A 74 3.37 8.39 9.58
N GLU A 75 2.43 8.83 10.43
CA GLU A 75 1.89 10.19 10.34
C GLU A 75 2.89 11.25 10.79
N GLU A 76 3.69 10.97 11.82
CA GLU A 76 4.79 11.85 12.28
C GLU A 76 5.81 12.11 11.15
N LYS A 77 6.01 11.14 10.25
CA LYS A 77 6.82 11.28 9.03
C LYS A 77 6.12 12.05 7.90
N GLY A 78 4.98 12.66 8.16
CA GLY A 78 4.22 13.47 7.20
C GLY A 78 3.30 12.68 6.26
N CYS A 79 3.13 11.36 6.45
CA CYS A 79 2.21 10.60 5.61
C CYS A 79 0.75 10.88 5.96
N GLY A 80 -0.10 11.05 4.94
CA GLY A 80 -1.53 11.24 5.13
C GLY A 80 -2.29 10.00 5.65
N VAL A 81 -3.52 10.22 6.10
CA VAL A 81 -4.42 9.19 6.66
C VAL A 81 -4.67 8.04 5.68
N SER A 82 -4.69 8.31 4.37
CA SER A 82 -4.82 7.28 3.33
C SER A 82 -3.65 6.30 3.36
N THR A 83 -2.41 6.81 3.34
CA THR A 83 -1.18 6.00 3.41
C THR A 83 -1.12 5.19 4.71
N ARG A 84 -1.45 5.82 5.85
CA ARG A 84 -1.54 5.12 7.14
C ARG A 84 -2.53 3.95 7.09
N ASN A 85 -3.74 4.20 6.61
CA ASN A 85 -4.79 3.18 6.52
C ASN A 85 -4.45 2.08 5.51
N HIS A 86 -3.75 2.43 4.43
CA HIS A 86 -3.26 1.46 3.45
C HIS A 86 -2.23 0.52 4.07
N ARG A 87 -1.22 1.06 4.77
CA ARG A 87 -0.22 0.26 5.51
C ARG A 87 -0.88 -0.64 6.55
N ARG A 88 -1.81 -0.11 7.35
CA ARG A 88 -2.62 -0.89 8.29
C ARG A 88 -3.35 -2.05 7.60
N SER A 89 -3.94 -1.81 6.43
CA SER A 89 -4.69 -2.82 5.68
C SER A 89 -3.78 -3.93 5.14
N CYS A 90 -2.59 -3.59 4.66
CA CYS A 90 -1.58 -4.55 4.23
C CYS A 90 -1.14 -5.46 5.38
N ILE A 91 -0.85 -4.87 6.55
CA ILE A 91 -0.44 -5.63 7.74
C ILE A 91 -1.58 -6.54 8.22
N ARG A 92 -2.81 -6.04 8.31
CA ARG A 92 -3.98 -6.87 8.67
C ARG A 92 -4.20 -8.02 7.68
N ALA A 93 -3.97 -7.79 6.39
CA ALA A 93 -4.10 -8.84 5.38
C ALA A 93 -3.09 -9.97 5.59
N PHE A 94 -1.85 -9.65 5.97
CA PHE A 94 -0.85 -10.65 6.35
C PHE A 94 -1.27 -11.43 7.59
N TYR A 95 -1.65 -10.76 8.69
CA TYR A 95 -2.07 -11.45 9.91
C TYR A 95 -3.33 -12.31 9.71
N LYS A 96 -4.26 -11.87 8.86
CA LYS A 96 -5.42 -12.67 8.46
C LYS A 96 -5.01 -13.91 7.67
N TYR A 97 -4.00 -13.80 6.81
CA TYR A 97 -3.44 -14.95 6.11
C TYR A 97 -2.75 -15.90 7.09
N ALA A 98 -1.89 -15.38 7.97
CA ALA A 98 -1.20 -16.17 8.99
C ALA A 98 -2.19 -16.99 9.85
N ALA A 99 -3.25 -16.35 10.36
CA ALA A 99 -4.29 -17.01 11.14
C ALA A 99 -5.13 -18.03 10.37
N LYS A 100 -5.15 -17.97 9.03
CA LYS A 100 -5.80 -19.00 8.19
C LYS A 100 -4.91 -20.22 7.97
N MET A 101 -3.60 -20.01 7.95
CA MET A 101 -2.64 -21.10 7.72
C MET A 101 -2.30 -21.81 9.03
N GLU A 102 -2.18 -21.05 10.12
CA GLU A 102 -1.67 -21.54 11.40
C GLU A 102 -2.58 -21.12 12.56
N PRO A 103 -3.15 -22.06 13.33
CA PRO A 103 -4.05 -21.75 14.44
C PRO A 103 -3.42 -20.87 15.53
N VAL A 104 -2.12 -21.03 15.79
CA VAL A 104 -1.39 -20.24 16.78
C VAL A 104 -1.35 -18.75 16.45
N ALA A 105 -1.43 -18.39 15.16
CA ALA A 105 -1.45 -17.00 14.72
C ALA A 105 -2.81 -16.29 14.94
N VAL A 106 -3.87 -17.02 15.31
CA VAL A 106 -5.22 -16.46 15.48
C VAL A 106 -5.26 -15.41 16.58
N ILE A 107 -4.54 -15.62 17.70
CA ILE A 107 -4.53 -14.66 18.81
C ILE A 107 -3.84 -13.35 18.41
N HIS A 108 -2.72 -13.43 17.70
CA HIS A 108 -2.01 -12.27 17.16
C HIS A 108 -2.87 -11.53 16.12
N CYS A 109 -3.55 -12.26 15.23
CA CYS A 109 -4.45 -11.64 14.26
C CYS A 109 -5.61 -10.91 14.95
N LYS A 110 -6.24 -11.53 15.97
CA LYS A 110 -7.32 -10.90 16.72
C LYS A 110 -6.84 -9.62 17.42
N ASP A 111 -5.63 -9.64 17.99
CA ASP A 111 -5.07 -8.46 18.63
C ASP A 111 -4.80 -7.33 17.64
N ILE A 112 -4.13 -7.63 16.53
CA ILE A 112 -3.85 -6.67 15.45
C ILE A 112 -5.14 -6.03 14.88
N TYR A 113 -6.23 -6.79 14.86
CA TYR A 113 -7.52 -6.30 14.39
C TYR A 113 -8.19 -5.27 15.33
N LYS A 114 -7.73 -5.13 16.58
CA LYS A 114 -8.22 -4.11 17.53
C LYS A 114 -7.86 -2.69 17.10
N VAL A 115 -6.79 -2.51 16.33
CA VAL A 115 -6.38 -1.18 15.86
C VAL A 115 -7.41 -0.69 14.84
N PRO A 116 -8.18 0.38 15.10
CA PRO A 116 -9.24 0.83 14.19
C PRO A 116 -8.67 1.54 12.96
N LYS A 117 -9.48 1.65 11.90
CA LYS A 117 -9.19 2.54 10.77
C LYS A 117 -9.34 3.98 11.28
N LYS A 118 -8.41 4.86 10.93
CA LYS A 118 -8.56 6.29 11.23
C LYS A 118 -9.43 6.93 10.15
N ASN A 119 -10.46 7.66 10.55
CA ASN A 119 -11.30 8.38 9.61
C ASN A 119 -10.51 9.60 9.09
N SER A 120 -10.54 9.82 7.78
CA SER A 120 -10.02 11.06 7.21
C SER A 120 -11.05 12.15 7.50
N THR A 121 -10.62 13.25 8.11
CA THR A 121 -11.47 14.43 8.36
C THR A 121 -11.79 15.22 7.09
N LYS A 122 -11.19 14.85 5.95
CA LYS A 122 -11.51 15.41 4.64
C LYS A 122 -11.78 14.26 3.66
N PRO A 123 -13.03 14.04 3.20
CA PRO A 123 -13.16 13.76 1.79
C PRO A 123 -12.66 15.02 1.08
N GLU A 124 -11.52 14.94 0.41
CA GLU A 124 -11.28 15.89 -0.67
C GLU A 124 -12.40 15.64 -1.67
N ILE A 125 -13.47 16.41 -1.55
CA ILE A 125 -14.46 16.50 -2.60
C ILE A 125 -13.68 17.16 -3.74
N ILE A 126 -13.19 16.35 -4.65
CA ILE A 126 -12.60 16.83 -5.88
C ILE A 126 -13.75 17.54 -6.61
N SER A 127 -13.74 18.87 -6.58
CA SER A 127 -14.74 19.64 -7.33
C SER A 127 -14.53 19.38 -8.81
N TYR A 128 -15.61 19.44 -9.59
CA TYR A 128 -15.48 19.42 -11.04
C TYR A 128 -14.74 20.67 -11.52
N MET A 129 -14.03 20.57 -12.64
CA MET A 129 -13.46 21.73 -13.31
C MET A 129 -14.53 22.41 -14.17
N SER A 130 -14.54 23.74 -14.21
CA SER A 130 -15.38 24.47 -15.16
C SER A 130 -14.93 24.20 -16.60
N GLU A 131 -15.85 24.32 -17.56
CA GLU A 131 -15.53 24.14 -18.98
C GLU A 131 -14.40 25.07 -19.45
N ALA A 132 -14.37 26.31 -18.94
CA ALA A 132 -13.31 27.27 -19.23
C ALA A 132 -11.94 26.79 -18.71
N ALA A 133 -11.90 26.22 -17.49
CA ALA A 133 -10.67 25.68 -16.92
C ALA A 133 -10.18 24.45 -17.71
N VAL A 134 -11.09 23.56 -18.11
CA VAL A 134 -10.75 22.41 -18.97
C VAL A 134 -10.17 22.88 -20.30
N LYS A 135 -10.84 23.82 -21.00
CA LYS A 135 -10.34 24.38 -22.26
C LYS A 135 -8.95 24.99 -22.11
N ALA A 136 -8.70 25.73 -21.03
CA ALA A 136 -7.40 26.34 -20.77
C ALA A 136 -6.28 25.30 -20.57
N VAL A 137 -6.58 24.16 -19.92
CA VAL A 137 -5.63 23.06 -19.74
C VAL A 137 -5.35 22.35 -21.07
N LEU A 138 -6.39 22.03 -21.85
CA LEU A 138 -6.25 21.37 -23.16
C LEU A 138 -5.51 22.23 -24.20
N ALA A 139 -5.45 23.54 -24.00
CA ALA A 139 -4.74 24.50 -24.86
C ALA A 139 -3.26 24.73 -24.47
N GLN A 140 -2.76 24.15 -23.36
CA GLN A 140 -1.37 24.35 -22.90
C GLN A 140 -0.29 23.81 -23.88
N PRO A 141 -0.46 22.66 -24.55
CA PRO A 141 0.60 22.13 -25.42
C PRO A 141 0.82 22.99 -26.67
N ASP A 142 2.09 23.18 -27.06
CA ASP A 142 2.47 23.91 -28.28
C ASP A 142 2.25 23.06 -29.54
N THR A 143 1.13 23.31 -30.22
CA THR A 143 0.69 22.60 -31.43
C THR A 143 1.53 22.91 -32.68
N THR A 144 2.49 23.85 -32.60
CA THR A 144 3.46 24.04 -33.69
C THR A 144 4.53 22.95 -33.70
N THR A 145 4.66 22.20 -32.61
CA THR A 145 5.60 21.07 -32.50
C THR A 145 4.88 19.73 -32.60
N ALA A 146 5.54 18.72 -33.18
CA ALA A 146 5.01 17.36 -33.24
C ALA A 146 4.70 16.77 -31.85
N LYS A 147 5.51 17.13 -30.83
CA LYS A 147 5.28 16.70 -29.44
C LYS A 147 4.03 17.36 -28.85
N GLY A 148 3.85 18.66 -29.02
CA GLY A 148 2.69 19.35 -28.47
C GLY A 148 1.38 18.96 -29.15
N LEU A 149 1.38 18.69 -30.46
CA LEU A 149 0.23 18.10 -31.15
C LEU A 149 -0.16 16.73 -30.56
N ARG A 150 0.83 15.85 -30.35
CA ARG A 150 0.60 14.55 -29.72
C ARG A 150 0.07 14.69 -28.30
N ASP A 151 0.67 15.55 -27.50
CA ASP A 151 0.31 15.72 -26.09
C ASP A 151 -1.09 16.33 -25.97
N GLN A 152 -1.46 17.28 -26.84
CA GLN A 152 -2.82 17.82 -26.90
C GLN A 152 -3.84 16.75 -27.28
N PHE A 153 -3.56 15.95 -28.32
CA PHE A 153 -4.44 14.84 -28.71
C PHE A 153 -4.63 13.85 -27.55
N LEU A 154 -3.55 13.49 -26.86
CA LEU A 154 -3.58 12.58 -25.71
C LEU A 154 -4.46 13.13 -24.58
N MET A 155 -4.34 14.43 -24.27
CA MET A 155 -5.17 15.08 -23.25
C MET A 155 -6.65 15.10 -23.63
N ILE A 156 -6.98 15.42 -24.89
CA ILE A 156 -8.35 15.41 -25.39
C ILE A 156 -8.94 13.99 -25.33
N LEU A 157 -8.19 12.98 -25.79
CA LEU A 157 -8.63 11.59 -25.76
C LEU A 157 -8.89 11.09 -24.33
N LEU A 158 -8.01 11.42 -23.38
CA LEU A 158 -8.19 11.11 -21.97
C LEU A 158 -9.45 11.78 -21.39
N TYR A 159 -9.68 13.05 -21.74
CA TYR A 159 -10.84 13.81 -21.27
C TYR A 159 -12.16 13.26 -21.84
N ASP A 160 -12.20 12.94 -23.13
CA ASP A 160 -13.42 12.52 -23.83
C ASP A 160 -13.82 11.07 -23.48
N THR A 161 -12.85 10.18 -23.34
CA THR A 161 -13.11 8.76 -23.03
C THR A 161 -13.22 8.46 -21.54
N GLY A 162 -12.64 9.30 -20.68
CA GLY A 162 -12.49 9.00 -19.26
C GLY A 162 -11.60 7.79 -18.96
N ALA A 163 -10.80 7.33 -19.93
CA ALA A 163 -9.92 6.18 -19.78
C ALA A 163 -8.79 6.47 -18.78
N ARG A 164 -8.32 5.41 -18.10
CA ARG A 164 -7.10 5.50 -17.28
C ARG A 164 -5.88 5.63 -18.18
N ILE A 165 -4.83 6.28 -17.68
CA ILE A 165 -3.58 6.46 -18.42
C ILE A 165 -3.00 5.15 -18.96
N GLN A 166 -3.09 4.05 -18.19
CA GLN A 166 -2.60 2.75 -18.64
C GLN A 166 -3.41 2.21 -19.82
N GLU A 167 -4.73 2.39 -19.81
CA GLU A 167 -5.61 1.93 -20.90
C GLU A 167 -5.26 2.66 -22.20
N ILE A 168 -4.92 3.95 -22.14
CA ILE A 168 -4.45 4.72 -23.30
C ILE A 168 -3.06 4.27 -23.78
N MET A 169 -2.13 3.97 -22.86
CA MET A 169 -0.80 3.49 -23.25
C MET A 169 -0.82 2.11 -23.91
N ASP A 170 -1.85 1.31 -23.65
CA ASP A 170 -2.01 -0.05 -24.18
C ASP A 170 -2.76 -0.06 -25.53
N ILE A 171 -3.22 1.10 -26.04
CA ILE A 171 -3.85 1.24 -27.36
C ILE A 171 -2.81 0.92 -28.45
N LYS A 172 -3.24 0.10 -29.41
CA LYS A 172 -2.43 -0.31 -30.58
C LYS A 172 -2.81 0.47 -31.83
#